data_AF-A0A8B6F9E4-F1
#
_entry.id   AF-A0A8B6F9E4-F1
#
_cell.length_a   1.000
_cell.length_b   1.000
_cell.length_c   1.000
_cell.angle_alpha   90.00
_cell.angle_beta   90.00
_cell.angle_gamma   90.00
#
_symmetry.space_group_name_H-M   'P 1'
#
loop_
_entity.id
_entity.type
_entity.pdbx_description
1 polymer ?
#
loop_
_entity_poly.entity_id
_entity_poly.type
_entity_poly.pdbx_seq_one_letter_code
_entity_poly.pdbx_strand_id
1 'polypeptide(L)'
;GLLKERLDNAITGQITFNNDGDRLNPIYYFKNRQPMGIVPVGYFGNKEAMVPALDISDNITWPGNINTKPKGLNIVTHLEVVTLEAKPFVHTRLRSEGGPCGTDEDKFELPCNHVNMSTNVTTEYCCWGYCMEMLREISQMVNFTYDVHISHDKTFGSFEKGYLQKDEVVKDELGC
;
A
#
# COMPACT_ATOMS: atom_id res chain seq x y z
N GLY A 1 -17.88 -26.83 32.76
CA GLY A 1 -16.50 -26.46 32.38
C GLY A 1 -15.97 -27.51 31.43
N LEU A 2 -15.84 -27.14 30.15
CA LEU A 2 -15.38 -28.02 29.05
C LEU A 2 -13.96 -27.66 28.56
N LEU A 3 -13.33 -26.64 29.15
CA LEU A 3 -12.08 -26.01 28.68
C LEU A 3 -10.81 -26.88 28.86
N LYS A 4 -10.93 -28.16 29.20
CA LYS A 4 -9.77 -29.02 29.50
C LYS A 4 -9.87 -30.44 28.93
N GLU A 5 -10.75 -30.67 27.96
CA GLU A 5 -10.84 -31.96 27.28
C GLU A 5 -9.86 -32.00 26.11
N ARG A 6 -8.83 -32.84 26.24
CA ARG A 6 -7.92 -33.24 25.17
C ARG A 6 -8.41 -34.56 24.61
N LEU A 7 -8.78 -34.59 23.33
CA LEU A 7 -9.18 -35.82 22.65
C LEU A 7 -8.11 -36.19 21.62
N ASP A 8 -7.31 -37.20 21.93
CA ASP A 8 -6.15 -37.56 21.10
C ASP A 8 -6.53 -38.34 19.82
N ASN A 9 -7.63 -39.10 19.84
CA ASN A 9 -8.03 -40.01 18.75
C ASN A 9 -9.37 -39.63 18.09
N ALA A 10 -9.57 -38.35 17.77
CA ALA A 10 -10.78 -37.90 17.09
C ALA A 10 -10.69 -38.06 15.55
N ILE A 11 -11.83 -38.11 14.86
CA ILE A 11 -11.94 -38.23 13.39
C ILE A 11 -11.12 -37.14 12.66
N THR A 12 -11.00 -35.96 13.26
CA THR A 12 -10.27 -34.81 12.69
C THR A 12 -8.86 -34.66 13.24
N GLY A 13 -8.28 -35.69 13.87
CA GLY A 13 -7.00 -35.64 14.58
C GLY A 13 -7.15 -35.14 16.02
N GLN A 14 -6.02 -34.85 16.68
CA GLN A 14 -6.03 -34.34 18.05
C GLN A 14 -6.89 -33.06 18.17
N ILE A 15 -7.72 -33.00 19.21
CA ILE A 15 -8.55 -31.84 19.54
C ILE A 15 -8.04 -31.29 20.87
N THR A 16 -7.48 -30.08 20.80
CA THR A 16 -7.06 -29.27 21.95
C THR A 16 -7.37 -27.81 21.64
N PHE A 17 -7.47 -26.97 22.66
CA PHE A 17 -7.86 -25.57 22.53
C PHE A 17 -6.86 -24.65 23.23
N ASN A 18 -6.70 -23.43 22.72
CA ASN A 18 -5.99 -22.35 23.43
C ASN A 18 -6.91 -21.72 24.50
N ASN A 19 -6.41 -20.71 25.20
CA ASN A 19 -7.17 -20.02 26.26
C ASN A 19 -8.36 -19.23 25.73
N ASP A 20 -8.35 -18.86 24.45
CA ASP A 20 -9.44 -18.15 23.77
C ASP A 20 -10.53 -19.12 23.25
N GLY A 21 -10.27 -20.44 23.33
CA GLY A 21 -11.17 -21.48 22.85
C GLY A 21 -10.98 -21.86 21.38
N ASP A 22 -9.92 -21.38 20.72
CA ASP A 22 -9.58 -21.77 19.36
C ASP A 22 -8.92 -23.14 19.33
N ARG A 23 -9.26 -23.92 18.29
CA ARG A 23 -8.67 -25.24 18.10
C ARG A 23 -7.18 -25.13 17.74
N LEU A 24 -6.35 -25.83 18.50
CA LEU A 24 -4.95 -26.06 18.19
C LEU A 24 -4.79 -27.22 17.18
N ASN A 25 -3.75 -27.15 16.35
CA ASN A 25 -3.44 -28.12 15.29
C ASN A 25 -4.58 -28.44 14.31
N PRO A 26 -5.30 -27.43 13.77
CA PRO A 26 -6.29 -27.67 12.72
C PRO A 26 -5.62 -28.15 11.42
N ILE A 27 -6.38 -28.94 10.64
CA ILE A 27 -5.98 -29.41 9.31
C ILE A 27 -6.80 -28.65 8.27
N TYR A 28 -6.12 -27.97 7.36
CA TYR A 28 -6.72 -27.24 6.26
C TYR A 28 -6.48 -27.96 4.95
N TYR A 29 -7.45 -27.89 4.04
CA TYR A 29 -7.32 -28.39 2.68
C TYR A 29 -7.40 -27.23 1.70
N PHE A 30 -6.40 -27.10 0.84
CA PHE A 30 -6.37 -26.08 -0.21
C PHE A 30 -7.19 -26.55 -1.40
N LYS A 31 -8.02 -25.65 -1.93
CA LYS A 31 -8.80 -25.88 -3.15
C LYS A 31 -8.44 -24.81 -4.17
N ASN A 32 -8.29 -25.20 -5.43
CA ASN A 32 -8.01 -24.32 -6.55
C ASN A 32 -9.23 -24.24 -7.47
N ARG A 33 -9.61 -23.04 -7.89
CA ARG A 33 -10.69 -22.82 -8.85
C ARG A 33 -10.12 -22.84 -10.26
N GLN A 34 -10.39 -23.93 -10.98
CA GLN A 34 -9.97 -24.17 -12.36
C GLN A 34 -11.17 -24.00 -13.31
N PRO A 35 -10.97 -23.91 -14.64
CA PRO A 35 -12.07 -23.74 -15.59
C PRO A 35 -13.15 -24.84 -15.50
N MET A 36 -12.73 -26.07 -15.20
CA MET A 36 -13.64 -27.23 -15.09
C MET A 36 -14.29 -27.38 -13.71
N GLY A 37 -13.90 -26.57 -12.73
CA GLY A 37 -14.47 -26.62 -11.38
C GLY A 37 -13.45 -26.37 -10.27
N ILE A 38 -13.88 -26.64 -9.04
CA ILE A 38 -13.03 -26.49 -7.84
C ILE A 38 -12.41 -27.85 -7.53
N VAL A 39 -11.08 -27.92 -7.51
CA VAL A 39 -10.32 -29.15 -7.24
C VAL A 39 -9.46 -29.01 -5.99
N PRO A 40 -9.27 -30.08 -5.19
CA PRO A 40 -8.31 -30.05 -4.09
C PRO A 40 -6.88 -30.02 -4.63
N VAL A 41 -6.01 -29.21 -4.02
CA VAL A 41 -4.60 -29.03 -4.46
C VAL A 41 -3.59 -29.19 -3.33
N GLY A 42 -4.01 -29.55 -2.12
CA GLY A 42 -3.08 -29.78 -1.03
C GLY A 42 -3.72 -29.69 0.34
N TYR A 43 -2.91 -29.79 1.36
CA TYR A 43 -3.31 -29.61 2.75
C TYR A 43 -2.19 -29.00 3.59
N PHE A 44 -2.59 -28.39 4.70
CA PHE A 44 -1.69 -27.92 5.75
C PHE A 44 -2.18 -28.46 7.09
N GLY A 45 -1.30 -29.15 7.80
CA GLY A 45 -1.58 -29.73 9.12
C GLY A 45 -0.96 -31.10 9.28
N ASN A 46 -0.98 -31.62 10.50
CA ASN A 46 -0.46 -32.94 10.82
C ASN A 46 -1.36 -33.58 11.89
N LYS A 47 -1.81 -34.81 11.65
CA LYS A 47 -2.68 -35.55 12.58
C LYS A 47 -1.91 -36.13 13.77
N GLU A 48 -0.63 -36.39 13.59
CA GLU A 48 0.21 -37.19 14.48
C GLU A 48 1.24 -36.34 15.24
N ALA A 49 1.62 -35.17 14.71
CA ALA A 49 2.55 -34.24 15.34
C ALA A 49 1.95 -32.83 15.49
N MET A 50 2.36 -32.10 16.52
CA MET A 50 2.02 -30.67 16.69
C MET A 50 2.80 -29.75 15.73
N VAL A 51 3.61 -30.32 14.83
CA VAL A 51 4.30 -29.58 13.77
C VAL A 51 3.50 -29.77 12.48
N PRO A 52 2.92 -28.71 11.91
CA PRO A 52 2.11 -28.84 10.71
C PRO A 52 2.99 -29.23 9.52
N ALA A 53 2.49 -30.15 8.70
CA ALA A 53 3.09 -30.49 7.40
C ALA A 53 2.37 -29.72 6.30
N LEU A 54 3.11 -29.28 5.28
CA LEU A 54 2.55 -28.68 4.08
C LEU A 54 2.79 -29.63 2.91
N ASP A 55 1.71 -30.01 2.24
CA ASP A 55 1.76 -30.71 0.97
C ASP A 55 0.89 -29.96 -0.03
N ILE A 56 1.47 -29.57 -1.16
CA ILE A 56 0.79 -28.80 -2.20
C ILE A 56 1.16 -29.34 -3.57
N SER A 57 0.15 -29.53 -4.39
CA SER A 57 0.28 -29.98 -5.77
C SER A 57 0.88 -28.88 -6.65
N ASP A 58 1.70 -29.28 -7.62
CA ASP A 58 2.18 -28.38 -8.68
C ASP A 58 1.10 -28.08 -9.74
N ASN A 59 -0.01 -28.84 -9.76
CA ASN A 59 -1.11 -28.64 -10.71
C ASN A 59 -2.09 -27.56 -10.25
N ILE A 60 -1.59 -26.33 -10.14
CA ILE A 60 -2.37 -25.14 -9.76
C ILE A 60 -2.58 -24.27 -10.99
N THR A 61 -3.85 -23.97 -11.28
CA THR A 61 -4.20 -22.93 -12.26
C THR A 61 -4.28 -21.58 -11.54
N TRP A 62 -3.49 -20.63 -12.01
CA TRP A 62 -3.44 -19.25 -11.53
C TRP A 62 -4.38 -18.35 -12.34
N PRO A 63 -4.72 -17.14 -11.84
CA PRO A 63 -5.50 -16.16 -12.60
C PRO A 63 -4.93 -15.94 -14.01
N GLY A 64 -5.82 -15.87 -15.01
CA GLY A 64 -5.41 -15.85 -16.42
C GLY A 64 -5.33 -17.25 -17.07
N ASN A 65 -5.77 -18.30 -16.38
CA ASN A 65 -5.77 -19.69 -16.86
C ASN A 65 -4.37 -20.20 -17.24
N ILE A 66 -3.39 -19.91 -16.39
CA ILE A 66 -1.99 -20.33 -16.57
C ILE A 66 -1.59 -21.31 -15.47
N ASN A 67 -0.74 -22.28 -15.80
CA ASN A 67 -0.26 -23.32 -14.86
C ASN A 67 1.14 -23.03 -14.31
N THR A 68 1.68 -21.85 -14.62
CA THR A 68 2.98 -21.39 -14.11
C THR A 68 2.74 -20.31 -13.07
N LYS A 69 3.32 -20.48 -11.88
CA LYS A 69 3.21 -19.51 -10.78
C LYS A 69 3.70 -18.14 -11.25
N PRO A 70 2.85 -17.10 -11.26
CA PRO A 70 3.27 -15.75 -11.61
C PRO A 70 4.36 -15.26 -10.68
N LYS A 71 5.22 -14.37 -11.18
CA LYS A 71 6.13 -13.62 -10.31
C LYS A 71 5.28 -12.78 -9.34
N GLY A 72 5.49 -12.94 -8.04
CA GLY A 72 4.71 -12.29 -7.00
C GLY A 72 4.96 -10.80 -6.81
N LEU A 73 5.68 -10.16 -7.75
CA LEU A 73 6.01 -8.75 -7.69
C LEU A 73 5.81 -8.15 -9.08
N ASN A 74 4.93 -7.15 -9.15
CA ASN A 74 4.82 -6.25 -10.28
C ASN A 74 5.49 -4.94 -9.87
N ILE A 75 6.64 -4.63 -10.46
CA ILE A 75 7.36 -3.39 -10.18
C ILE A 75 6.77 -2.31 -11.09
N VAL A 76 6.02 -1.38 -10.50
CA VAL A 76 5.49 -0.22 -11.22
C VAL A 76 6.65 0.72 -11.56
N THR A 77 6.80 1.05 -12.84
CA THR A 77 7.87 1.93 -13.36
C THR A 77 7.40 3.35 -13.64
N HIS A 78 6.14 3.67 -13.34
CA HIS A 78 5.59 5.01 -13.42
C HIS A 78 5.21 5.51 -12.02
N LEU A 79 5.84 6.57 -11.57
CA LEU A 79 5.68 7.09 -10.20
C LEU A 79 4.89 8.41 -10.20
N GLU A 80 4.02 8.57 -9.22
CA GLU A 80 3.43 9.87 -8.89
C GLU A 80 4.29 10.54 -7.81
N VAL A 81 4.88 11.70 -8.14
CA VAL A 81 5.80 12.42 -7.26
C VAL A 81 5.11 13.66 -6.72
N VAL A 82 4.97 13.74 -5.39
CA VAL A 82 4.50 14.95 -4.71
C VAL A 82 5.66 15.91 -4.46
N THR A 83 5.44 17.20 -4.69
CA THR A 83 6.41 18.27 -4.43
C THR A 83 5.78 19.45 -3.70
N LEU A 84 6.62 20.40 -3.27
CA LEU A 84 6.22 21.64 -2.63
C LEU A 84 7.02 22.81 -3.18
N GLU A 85 6.39 23.98 -3.32
CA GLU A 85 7.12 25.21 -3.66
C GLU A 85 8.07 25.59 -2.52
N ALA A 86 9.38 25.57 -2.78
CA ALA A 86 10.41 25.85 -1.81
C ALA A 86 11.63 26.44 -2.54
N LYS A 87 11.70 27.77 -2.64
CA LYS A 87 12.82 28.44 -3.34
C LYS A 87 14.11 28.32 -2.52
N PRO A 88 15.27 27.99 -3.14
CA PRO A 88 15.51 27.87 -4.59
C PRO A 88 15.37 26.45 -5.16
N PHE A 89 14.91 25.47 -4.36
CA PHE A 89 14.88 24.05 -4.74
C PHE A 89 13.77 23.70 -5.73
N VAL A 90 12.58 24.28 -5.56
CA VAL A 90 11.42 24.11 -6.42
C VAL A 90 10.73 25.45 -6.59
N HIS A 91 10.62 25.89 -7.83
CA HIS A 91 9.86 27.05 -8.27
C HIS A 91 8.61 26.60 -9.00
N THR A 92 7.55 27.41 -8.94
CA THR A 92 6.28 27.17 -9.63
C THR A 92 5.88 28.43 -10.41
N ARG A 93 5.20 28.23 -11.54
CA ARG A 93 4.44 29.28 -12.24
C ARG A 93 3.15 28.70 -12.78
N LEU A 94 2.09 29.50 -12.83
CA LEU A 94 0.87 29.09 -13.52
C LEU A 94 1.19 28.79 -14.97
N ARG A 95 0.68 27.67 -15.47
CA ARG A 95 0.69 27.42 -16.91
C ARG A 95 -0.25 28.45 -17.51
N SER A 96 0.29 29.41 -18.28
CA SER A 96 -0.52 30.39 -19.02
C SER A 96 -1.59 29.65 -19.82
N GLU A 97 -2.77 30.24 -20.05
CA GLU A 97 -3.81 29.64 -20.90
C GLU A 97 -3.20 29.23 -22.26
N GLY A 98 -2.86 27.95 -22.41
CA GLY A 98 -2.27 27.35 -23.61
C GLY A 98 -0.74 27.38 -23.77
N GLY A 99 0.05 27.91 -22.83
CA GLY A 99 1.52 27.92 -22.94
C GLY A 99 2.15 26.59 -22.49
N PRO A 100 3.08 25.96 -23.25
CA PRO A 100 3.75 24.75 -22.80
C PRO A 100 4.73 25.02 -21.63
N CYS A 101 4.96 24.01 -20.79
CA CYS A 101 6.11 24.00 -19.90
C CYS A 101 7.39 23.68 -20.72
N GLY A 102 8.55 24.17 -20.30
CA GLY A 102 9.82 23.87 -20.99
C GLY A 102 10.10 24.77 -22.19
N THR A 103 9.57 26.00 -22.20
CA THR A 103 9.85 27.00 -23.25
C THR A 103 11.22 27.65 -23.14
N ASP A 104 11.90 27.43 -22.02
CA ASP A 104 13.18 28.04 -21.70
C ASP A 104 14.26 26.95 -21.76
N GLU A 105 15.19 27.08 -22.70
CA GLU A 105 16.22 26.08 -22.96
C GLU A 105 17.26 25.99 -21.82
N ASP A 106 17.37 27.04 -21.00
CA ASP A 106 18.36 27.12 -19.92
C ASP A 106 17.86 26.46 -18.61
N LYS A 107 16.59 26.03 -18.54
CA LYS A 107 16.04 25.40 -17.33
C LYS A 107 15.16 24.20 -17.65
N PHE A 108 15.32 23.15 -16.86
CA PHE A 108 14.41 22.01 -16.92
C PHE A 108 13.08 22.36 -16.24
N GLU A 109 12.04 22.51 -17.05
CA GLU A 109 10.69 22.82 -16.59
C GLU A 109 9.70 21.76 -17.06
N LEU A 110 8.83 21.31 -16.16
CA LEU A 110 7.87 20.23 -16.39
C LEU A 110 6.49 20.55 -15.83
N PRO A 111 5.40 19.94 -16.33
CA PRO A 111 4.05 20.13 -15.80
C PRO A 111 3.89 19.56 -14.39
N CYS A 112 3.28 20.33 -13.49
CA CYS A 112 2.96 19.90 -12.14
C CYS A 112 1.58 20.41 -11.71
N ASN A 113 0.64 19.52 -11.43
CA ASN A 113 -0.72 19.91 -11.11
C ASN A 113 -0.89 20.17 -9.61
N HIS A 114 -1.78 21.09 -9.24
CA HIS A 114 -2.18 21.29 -7.85
C HIS A 114 -3.70 21.14 -7.74
N VAL A 115 -4.14 20.23 -6.89
CA VAL A 115 -5.57 20.09 -6.54
C VAL A 115 -5.82 20.87 -5.26
N ASN A 116 -6.72 21.85 -5.33
CA ASN A 116 -7.15 22.59 -4.16
C ASN A 116 -8.04 21.70 -3.27
N MET A 117 -7.64 21.50 -2.01
CA MET A 117 -8.35 20.61 -1.08
C MET A 117 -9.79 21.05 -0.77
N SER A 118 -10.08 22.35 -0.79
CA SER A 118 -11.41 22.89 -0.46
C SER A 118 -12.37 22.88 -1.64
N THR A 119 -11.87 23.15 -2.85
CA THR A 119 -12.72 23.29 -4.05
C THR A 119 -12.66 22.08 -4.98
N ASN A 120 -11.71 21.17 -4.76
CA ASN A 120 -11.37 20.05 -5.65
C ASN A 120 -11.06 20.49 -7.10
N VAL A 121 -10.68 21.75 -7.28
CA VAL A 121 -10.30 22.31 -8.59
C VAL A 121 -8.83 22.02 -8.84
N THR A 122 -8.53 21.44 -10.00
CA THR A 122 -7.16 21.23 -10.47
C THR A 122 -6.67 22.46 -11.21
N THR A 123 -5.51 22.97 -10.81
CA THR A 123 -4.81 24.05 -11.48
C THR A 123 -3.49 23.53 -12.03
N GLU A 124 -3.19 23.84 -13.29
CA GLU A 124 -1.97 23.41 -13.95
C GLU A 124 -0.83 24.41 -13.71
N TYR A 125 0.30 23.92 -13.21
CA TYR A 125 1.52 24.70 -13.04
C TYR A 125 2.65 24.11 -13.88
N CYS A 126 3.70 24.90 -14.06
CA CYS A 126 5.01 24.44 -14.47
C CYS A 126 5.97 24.53 -13.27
N CYS A 127 6.74 23.48 -13.03
CA CYS A 127 7.70 23.36 -11.95
C CYS A 127 9.13 23.26 -12.51
N TRP A 128 10.08 23.92 -11.85
CA TRP A 128 11.51 23.84 -12.16
C TRP A 128 12.38 24.04 -10.92
N GLY A 129 13.68 23.79 -11.03
CA GLY A 129 14.65 23.98 -9.95
C GLY A 129 15.45 22.71 -9.67
N TYR A 130 16.37 22.81 -8.69
CA TYR A 130 17.34 21.76 -8.38
C TYR A 130 16.69 20.39 -8.15
N CYS A 131 15.57 20.33 -7.42
CA CYS A 131 14.90 19.06 -7.14
C CYS A 131 14.27 18.43 -8.38
N MET A 132 13.80 19.24 -9.34
CA MET A 132 13.21 18.73 -10.59
C MET A 132 14.30 18.19 -11.52
N GLU A 133 15.45 18.85 -11.59
CA GLU A 133 16.62 18.36 -12.32
C GLU A 133 17.16 17.07 -11.71
N MET A 134 17.32 17.04 -10.39
CA MET A 134 17.73 15.82 -9.67
C MET A 134 16.77 14.66 -9.94
N LEU A 135 15.46 14.89 -9.92
CA LEU A 135 14.46 13.87 -10.23
C LEU A 135 14.62 13.33 -11.67
N ARG A 136 14.85 14.20 -12.65
CA ARG A 136 15.14 13.81 -14.04
C ARG A 136 16.40 12.95 -14.14
N GLU A 137 17.49 13.34 -13.49
CA GLU A 137 18.74 12.57 -13.54
C GLU A 137 18.55 11.18 -12.90
N ILE A 138 17.85 11.11 -11.76
CA ILE A 138 17.55 9.83 -11.09
C ILE A 138 16.64 8.97 -11.96
N SER A 139 15.64 9.55 -12.63
CA SER A 139 14.73 8.79 -13.49
C SER A 139 15.44 8.18 -14.70
N GLN A 140 16.40 8.91 -15.29
CA GLN A 140 17.22 8.41 -16.39
C GLN A 140 18.19 7.32 -15.93
N MET A 141 18.79 7.48 -14.75
CA MET A 141 19.73 6.50 -14.19
C MET A 141 19.04 5.18 -13.83
N VAL A 142 17.84 5.24 -13.24
CA VAL A 142 17.08 4.08 -12.75
C VAL A 142 16.09 3.55 -13.81
N ASN A 143 15.86 4.31 -14.88
CA ASN A 143 14.94 4.01 -15.96
C ASN A 143 13.46 3.87 -15.50
N PHE A 144 12.95 4.91 -14.84
CA PHE A 144 11.52 5.05 -14.53
C PHE A 144 10.93 6.34 -15.13
N THR A 145 9.60 6.38 -15.23
CA THR A 145 8.82 7.53 -15.67
C THR A 145 8.05 8.11 -14.49
N TYR A 146 7.68 9.39 -14.54
CA TYR A 146 6.99 10.02 -13.43
C TYR A 146 6.08 11.16 -13.88
N ASP A 147 5.05 11.41 -13.09
CA ASP A 147 4.23 12.62 -13.10
C ASP A 147 4.42 13.38 -11.79
N VAL A 148 4.41 14.71 -11.84
CA VAL A 148 4.62 15.56 -10.66
C VAL A 148 3.32 16.29 -10.28
N HIS A 149 3.05 16.39 -8.99
CA HIS A 149 1.96 17.22 -8.46
C HIS A 149 2.40 17.96 -7.19
N ILE A 150 1.80 19.13 -6.95
CA ILE A 150 2.06 19.95 -5.77
C ILE A 150 1.15 19.49 -4.64
N SER A 151 1.70 19.33 -3.42
CA SER A 151 0.94 18.93 -2.24
C SER A 151 -0.35 19.72 -2.07
N HIS A 152 -1.44 19.04 -1.72
CA HIS A 152 -2.78 19.63 -1.59
C HIS A 152 -2.85 20.70 -0.49
N ASP A 153 -2.14 20.49 0.61
CA ASP A 153 -2.12 21.37 1.78
C ASP A 153 -0.99 22.41 1.75
N LYS A 154 -0.08 22.28 0.78
CA LYS A 154 1.17 23.07 0.69
C LYS A 154 2.01 23.03 1.97
N THR A 155 1.97 21.94 2.72
CA THR A 155 2.83 21.73 3.89
C THR A 155 3.78 20.55 3.68
N PHE A 156 4.83 20.47 4.51
CA PHE A 156 5.75 19.32 4.53
C PHE A 156 5.17 18.11 5.29
N GLY A 157 4.02 18.28 5.95
CA GLY A 157 3.48 17.33 6.93
C GLY A 157 3.90 17.67 8.35
N SER A 158 2.94 17.58 9.27
CA SER A 158 3.14 17.67 10.71
C SER A 158 2.37 16.54 11.39
N PHE A 159 2.82 16.16 12.59
CA PHE A 159 2.04 15.23 13.41
C PHE A 159 1.00 16.00 14.20
N GLU A 160 -0.28 15.80 13.89
CA GLU A 160 -1.39 16.34 14.67
C GLU A 160 -1.96 15.24 15.56
N LYS A 161 -1.94 15.45 16.89
CA LYS A 161 -2.74 14.63 17.80
C LYS A 161 -4.20 15.03 17.60
N GLY A 162 -4.95 14.20 16.89
CA GLY A 162 -6.40 14.28 16.89
C GLY A 162 -6.92 14.08 18.30
N TYR A 163 -7.14 15.17 19.04
CA TYR A 163 -7.91 15.12 20.27
C TYR A 163 -9.33 14.78 19.86
N LEU A 164 -9.75 13.54 20.11
CA LEU A 164 -11.16 13.24 20.23
C LEU A 164 -11.72 14.23 21.25
N GLN A 165 -12.57 15.14 20.78
CA GLN A 165 -13.28 16.10 21.59
C GLN A 165 -14.21 15.30 22.52
N LYS A 166 -13.68 14.89 23.67
CA LYS A 166 -14.50 14.52 24.81
C LYS A 166 -14.98 15.83 25.39
N ASP A 167 -16.25 16.13 25.16
CA ASP A 167 -16.99 17.07 25.99
C ASP A 167 -16.87 16.61 27.45
N GLU A 168 -15.97 17.23 28.20
CA GLU A 168 -16.09 17.28 29.65
C GLU A 168 -15.60 18.64 30.12
N VAL A 169 -16.59 19.43 30.54
CA VAL A 169 -16.40 20.68 31.25
C VAL A 169 -15.63 20.37 32.53
N VAL A 170 -14.36 20.75 32.58
CA VAL A 170 -13.66 20.99 33.85
C VAL A 170 -13.09 22.39 33.77
N LYS A 171 -13.84 23.33 34.33
CA LYS A 171 -13.25 24.57 34.84
C LYS A 171 -12.39 24.15 36.01
N ASP A 172 -11.09 24.39 35.92
CA ASP A 172 -10.31 24.73 37.09
C ASP A 172 -9.32 25.83 36.73
N GLU A 173 -9.24 26.78 37.65
CA GLU A 173 -8.42 27.98 37.63
C GLU A 173 -6.93 27.64 37.72
N LEU A 174 -6.10 28.69 37.61
CA LEU A 174 -4.62 28.78 37.67
C LEU A 174 -3.98 28.83 36.27
N GLY A 175 -3.31 29.91 35.84
CA GLY A 175 -2.63 30.95 36.61
C GLY A 175 -1.14 30.92 36.30
N CYS A 176 -0.78 31.41 35.11
CA CYS A 176 0.39 32.24 34.75
C CYS A 176 0.32 32.54 33.26
#